data_AF-A0A7Y8J5L8-F1
#
_entry.id   AF-A0A7Y8J5L8-F1
#
_cell.length_a   1.000
_cell.length_b   1.000
_cell.length_c   1.000
_cell.angle_alpha   90.00
_cell.angle_beta   90.00
_cell.angle_gamma   90.00
#
_symmetry.space_group_name_H-M   'P 1'
#
loop_
_entity.id
_entity.type
_entity.pdbx_description
1 polymer ?
#
loop_
_entity_poly.entity_id
_entity_poly.type
_entity_poly.pdbx_seq_one_letter_code
_entity_poly.pdbx_strand_id
1 'polypeptide(L)'
;MKNTFFFILFISTIVALFGFAFSFSQDQDLDGKKIFIDNKCNNCHTVTSFEITSKKEDATDLSNAGSLGNAQLMKSYLLKEAKINDQDHKLKFKGTEAELDTLVNWLLTLKTESKG
;
A
#
# COMPACT_ATOMS: atom_id res chain seq x y z
N MET A 1 -33.94 -28.76 -29.16
CA MET A 1 -34.28 -27.58 -28.33
C MET A 1 -33.99 -27.79 -26.85
N LYS A 2 -34.31 -28.94 -26.25
CA LYS A 2 -34.10 -29.22 -24.81
C LYS A 2 -32.62 -29.19 -24.40
N ASN A 3 -31.72 -29.83 -25.16
CA ASN A 3 -30.28 -29.78 -24.89
C ASN A 3 -29.66 -28.39 -25.10
N THR A 4 -30.15 -27.62 -26.08
CA THR A 4 -29.70 -26.26 -26.36
C THR A 4 -30.09 -25.31 -25.22
N PHE A 5 -31.28 -25.50 -24.64
CA PHE A 5 -31.74 -24.78 -23.46
C PHE A 5 -30.87 -25.07 -22.23
N PHE A 6 -30.54 -26.35 -21.98
CA PHE A 6 -29.62 -26.73 -20.90
C PHE A 6 -28.21 -26.17 -21.09
N PHE A 7 -27.72 -26.09 -22.32
CA PHE A 7 -26.40 -25.53 -22.63
C PHE A 7 -26.33 -24.03 -22.36
N ILE A 8 -27.37 -23.28 -22.77
CA ILE A 8 -27.47 -21.83 -22.50
C ILE A 8 -27.62 -21.57 -21.00
N LEU A 9 -28.41 -22.40 -20.30
CA LEU A 9 -28.56 -22.30 -18.86
C LEU A 9 -27.21 -22.53 -18.15
N PHE A 10 -26.47 -23.57 -18.55
CA PHE A 10 -25.16 -23.89 -17.98
C PHE A 10 -24.11 -22.78 -18.21
N ILE A 11 -24.06 -22.21 -19.41
CA ILE A 11 -23.18 -21.08 -19.72
C ILE A 11 -23.57 -19.85 -18.89
N SER A 12 -24.86 -19.57 -18.76
CA SER A 12 -25.35 -18.47 -17.92
C SER A 12 -24.95 -18.65 -16.45
N THR A 13 -25.00 -19.87 -15.92
CA THR A 13 -24.58 -20.16 -14.54
C THR A 13 -23.07 -19.96 -14.35
N ILE A 14 -22.26 -20.36 -15.33
CA ILE A 14 -20.80 -20.15 -15.29
C ILE A 14 -20.47 -18.66 -15.34
N VAL A 15 -21.10 -17.89 -16.24
CA VAL A 15 -20.89 -16.43 -16.32
C VAL A 15 -21.32 -15.74 -15.03
N ALA A 16 -22.43 -16.16 -14.42
CA ALA A 16 -22.86 -15.65 -13.12
C ALA A 16 -21.87 -15.98 -11.99
N LEU A 17 -21.33 -17.20 -11.96
CA LEU A 17 -20.31 -17.62 -10.99
C LEU A 17 -19.00 -16.84 -11.13
N PHE A 18 -18.53 -16.61 -12.35
CA PHE A 18 -17.32 -15.81 -12.60
C PHE A 18 -17.54 -14.32 -12.32
N GLY A 19 -18.71 -13.75 -12.64
CA GLY A 19 -19.05 -12.36 -12.28
C GLY A 19 -19.17 -12.15 -10.77
N PHE A 20 -19.69 -13.14 -10.05
CA PHE A 20 -19.78 -13.12 -8.59
C PHE A 20 -18.40 -13.21 -7.92
N ALA A 21 -17.50 -14.06 -8.42
CA ALA A 21 -16.12 -14.14 -7.95
C ALA A 21 -15.35 -12.82 -8.13
N PHE A 22 -15.55 -12.14 -9.27
CA PHE A 22 -14.92 -10.84 -9.53
C PHE A 22 -15.47 -9.72 -8.62
N SER A 23 -16.70 -9.87 -8.13
CA SER A 23 -17.32 -8.92 -7.18
C SER A 23 -16.71 -9.00 -5.77
N PHE A 24 -16.05 -10.11 -5.41
CA PHE A 24 -15.31 -10.26 -4.15
C PHE A 24 -13.87 -9.75 -4.20
N SER A 25 -13.40 -9.24 -5.34
CA SER A 25 -12.15 -8.46 -5.41
C SER A 25 -12.36 -6.98 -5.06
N GLN A 26 -13.54 -6.60 -4.56
CA GLN A 26 -13.79 -5.26 -4.04
C GLN A 26 -13.09 -5.09 -2.68
N ASP A 27 -12.19 -4.11 -2.65
CA ASP A 27 -11.50 -3.54 -1.49
C ASP A 27 -11.25 -4.53 -0.35
N GLN A 28 -10.12 -5.22 -0.41
CA GLN A 28 -9.44 -5.48 0.85
C GLN A 28 -9.23 -4.11 1.48
N ASP A 29 -9.80 -3.90 2.67
CA ASP A 29 -9.60 -2.69 3.47
C ASP A 29 -8.13 -2.65 3.89
N LEU A 30 -7.28 -2.23 2.95
CA LEU A 30 -5.85 -2.18 3.12
C LEU A 30 -5.57 -0.98 4.02
N ASP A 31 -5.09 -1.28 5.23
CA ASP A 31 -4.68 -0.27 6.19
C ASP A 31 -3.19 0.04 5.99
N GLY A 32 -2.86 1.26 5.58
CA GLY A 32 -1.49 1.71 5.35
C GLY A 32 -0.61 1.63 6.61
N LYS A 33 -1.18 1.87 7.81
CA LYS A 33 -0.47 1.70 9.08
C LYS A 33 -0.13 0.23 9.30
N LYS A 34 -1.08 -0.67 9.04
CA LYS A 34 -0.86 -2.12 9.12
C LYS A 34 0.21 -2.59 8.13
N ILE A 35 0.15 -2.14 6.88
CA ILE A 35 1.16 -2.47 5.85
C ILE A 35 2.55 -2.01 6.28
N PHE A 36 2.68 -0.82 6.88
CA PHE A 36 3.95 -0.31 7.40
C PHE A 36 4.59 -1.26 8.43
N ILE A 37 3.79 -1.81 9.35
CA ILE A 37 4.26 -2.76 10.37
C ILE A 37 4.52 -4.14 9.77
N ASP A 38 3.61 -4.65 8.94
CA ASP A 38 3.72 -5.99 8.34
C ASP A 38 4.93 -6.08 7.38
N ASN A 39 5.23 -5.00 6.66
CA ASN A 39 6.42 -4.88 5.82
C ASN A 39 7.68 -4.43 6.58
N LYS A 40 7.60 -4.37 7.92
CA LYS A 40 8.74 -4.11 8.83
C LYS A 40 9.41 -2.76 8.58
N CYS A 41 8.69 -1.75 8.10
CA CYS A 41 9.20 -0.39 7.94
C CYS A 41 9.65 0.18 9.30
N ASN A 42 9.00 -0.22 10.39
CA ASN A 42 9.35 0.14 11.76
C ASN A 42 10.70 -0.44 12.26
N ASN A 43 11.39 -1.27 11.47
CA ASN A 43 12.76 -1.68 11.80
C ASN A 43 13.79 -0.55 11.60
N CYS A 44 13.48 0.47 10.81
CA CYS A 44 14.37 1.60 10.52
C CYS A 44 13.69 2.96 10.73
N HIS A 45 12.37 2.98 10.88
CA HIS A 45 11.59 4.20 10.95
C HIS A 45 10.69 4.23 12.17
N THR A 46 10.50 5.42 12.72
CA THR A 46 9.49 5.69 13.76
C THR A 46 8.39 6.57 13.15
N VAL A 47 7.18 6.53 13.70
CA VAL A 47 6.09 7.47 13.37
C VAL A 47 5.51 7.94 14.69
N THR A 48 6.16 8.93 15.29
CA THR A 48 5.82 9.47 16.61
C THR A 48 4.37 9.97 16.68
N SER A 49 3.86 10.58 15.60
CA SER A 49 2.45 11.03 15.51
C SER A 49 1.40 9.91 15.60
N PHE A 50 1.81 8.65 15.43
CA PHE A 50 0.96 7.46 15.53
C PHE A 50 1.46 6.44 16.55
N GLU A 51 2.37 6.86 17.45
CA GLU A 51 2.95 6.03 18.53
C GLU A 51 3.66 4.76 18.01
N ILE A 52 4.16 4.78 16.77
CA ILE A 52 4.90 3.66 16.20
C ILE A 52 6.38 3.87 16.49
N THR A 53 7.00 2.93 17.22
CA THR A 53 8.41 3.01 17.59
C THR A 53 9.27 2.02 16.82
N SER A 54 10.52 2.42 16.57
CA SER A 54 11.57 1.55 16.08
C SER A 54 12.38 0.98 17.24
N LYS A 55 12.96 -0.19 17.03
CA LYS A 55 13.93 -0.80 17.95
C LYS A 55 15.36 -0.27 17.76
N LYS A 56 15.60 0.53 16.71
CA LYS A 56 16.91 1.13 16.43
C LYS A 56 16.98 2.54 16.99
N GLU A 57 18.14 2.88 17.55
CA GLU A 57 18.44 4.22 18.07
C GLU A 57 18.58 5.26 16.94
N ASP A 58 19.03 4.84 15.75
CA ASP A 58 19.21 5.71 14.57
C ASP A 58 17.96 5.78 13.67
N ALA A 59 16.79 5.48 14.21
CA ALA A 59 15.56 5.45 13.42
C ALA A 59 15.14 6.84 12.93
N THR A 60 14.85 6.95 11.64
CA THR A 60 14.35 8.21 11.06
C THR A 60 12.84 8.33 11.33
N ASP A 61 12.42 9.47 11.89
CA ASP A 61 11.00 9.77 12.10
C ASP A 61 10.30 10.18 10.80
N LEU A 62 9.22 9.49 10.48
CA LEU A 62 8.39 9.71 9.30
C LEU A 62 7.07 10.43 9.61
N SER A 63 6.90 10.98 10.81
CA SER A 63 5.72 11.78 11.19
C SER A 63 5.44 12.96 10.25
N ASN A 64 6.46 13.41 9.51
CA ASN A 64 6.36 14.47 8.50
C ASN A 64 6.67 13.97 7.07
N ALA A 65 6.54 12.67 6.79
CA ALA A 65 6.87 12.10 5.48
C ALA A 65 6.06 12.70 4.32
N GLY A 66 4.83 13.15 4.59
CA GLY A 66 3.96 13.80 3.62
C GLY A 66 4.47 15.16 3.12
N SER A 67 5.55 15.69 3.70
CA SER A 67 6.23 16.91 3.25
C SER A 67 7.39 16.64 2.27
N LEU A 68 7.77 15.38 2.06
CA LEU A 68 8.95 15.02 1.23
C LEU A 68 8.68 15.02 -0.28
N GLY A 69 7.42 14.98 -0.70
CA GLY A 69 7.07 14.98 -2.12
C GLY A 69 5.67 14.45 -2.40
N ASN A 70 5.48 13.94 -3.61
CA ASN A 70 4.21 13.36 -4.07
C ASN A 70 4.26 11.82 -4.09
N ALA A 71 3.10 11.20 -4.35
CA ALA A 71 2.95 9.75 -4.38
C ALA A 71 3.92 9.08 -5.36
N GLN A 72 4.09 9.64 -6.56
CA GLN A 72 4.95 9.06 -7.59
C GLN A 72 6.41 9.00 -7.14
N LEU A 73 6.93 10.09 -6.57
CA LEU A 73 8.30 10.14 -6.06
C LEU A 73 8.51 9.12 -4.93
N MET A 74 7.57 9.00 -3.99
CA MET A 74 7.67 8.04 -2.88
C MET A 74 7.60 6.59 -3.36
N LYS A 75 6.72 6.26 -4.32
CA LYS A 75 6.67 4.93 -4.94
C LYS A 75 8.01 4.60 -5.59
N SER A 76 8.52 5.46 -6.46
CA SER A 76 9.81 5.25 -7.13
C SER A 76 10.98 5.17 -6.14
N TYR A 77 10.98 5.96 -5.07
CA TYR A 77 12.01 5.90 -4.03
C TYR A 77 11.99 4.56 -3.27
N LEU A 78 10.80 4.07 -2.88
CA LEU A 78 10.63 2.77 -2.22
C LEU A 78 10.95 1.58 -3.14
N LEU A 79 10.78 1.75 -4.45
CA LEU A 79 11.18 0.78 -5.48
C LEU A 79 12.67 0.88 -5.88
N LYS A 80 13.40 1.86 -5.34
CA LYS A 80 14.79 2.21 -5.68
C LYS A 80 15.01 2.62 -7.15
N GLU A 81 14.01 3.28 -7.71
CA GLU A 81 14.00 3.84 -9.06
C GLU A 81 14.23 5.36 -9.05
N ALA A 82 14.16 5.98 -7.87
CA ALA A 82 14.43 7.40 -7.66
C ALA A 82 15.25 7.61 -6.38
N LYS A 83 15.84 8.81 -6.28
CA LYS A 83 16.62 9.26 -5.13
C LYS A 83 15.93 10.42 -4.44
N ILE A 84 16.12 10.52 -3.13
CA ILE A 84 15.77 11.70 -2.32
C ILE A 84 17.07 12.19 -1.71
N ASN A 85 17.41 13.48 -1.93
CA ASN A 85 18.68 14.08 -1.51
C ASN A 85 19.91 13.27 -1.97
N ASP A 86 19.91 12.83 -3.23
CA ASP A 86 20.95 11.98 -3.84
C ASP A 86 21.20 10.62 -3.17
N GLN A 87 20.33 10.22 -2.23
CA GLN A 87 20.38 8.92 -1.56
C GLN A 87 19.29 8.00 -2.08
N ASP A 88 19.60 6.71 -2.17
CA ASP A 88 18.62 5.64 -2.40
C ASP A 88 18.03 5.16 -1.07
N HIS A 89 16.79 4.69 -1.09
CA HIS A 89 16.27 3.96 0.05
C HIS A 89 17.09 2.67 0.28
N LYS A 90 17.36 2.34 1.55
CA LYS A 90 18.24 1.21 1.94
C LYS A 90 17.72 -0.13 1.39
N LEU A 91 16.39 -0.30 1.33
CA LEU A 91 15.74 -1.55 0.92
C LEU A 91 14.70 -1.30 -0.18
N LYS A 92 14.59 -2.21 -1.14
CA LYS A 92 13.46 -2.22 -2.07
C LYS A 92 12.21 -2.75 -1.35
N PHE A 93 11.07 -2.10 -1.53
CA PHE A 93 9.77 -2.59 -1.06
C PHE A 93 9.44 -3.95 -1.69
N LYS A 94 8.85 -4.86 -0.92
CA LYS A 94 8.60 -6.26 -1.33
C LYS A 94 7.12 -6.66 -1.35
N GLY A 95 6.22 -5.77 -0.96
CA GLY A 95 4.78 -5.99 -1.08
C GLY A 95 4.30 -5.84 -2.53
N THR A 96 3.00 -6.06 -2.71
CA THR A 96 2.27 -5.86 -3.96
C THR A 96 2.15 -4.37 -4.31
N GLU A 97 1.78 -4.08 -5.57
CA GLU A 97 1.50 -2.72 -6.02
C GLU A 97 0.36 -2.07 -5.21
N ALA A 98 -0.72 -2.81 -4.91
CA ALA A 98 -1.82 -2.32 -4.09
C ALA A 98 -1.38 -1.96 -2.66
N GLU A 99 -0.51 -2.77 -2.05
CA GLU A 99 0.06 -2.46 -0.74
C GLU A 99 0.99 -1.24 -0.79
N LEU A 100 1.82 -1.12 -1.83
CA LEU A 100 2.70 0.03 -2.03
C LEU A 100 1.87 1.31 -2.15
N ASP A 101 0.80 1.28 -2.93
CA ASP A 101 -0.09 2.41 -3.16
C ASP A 101 -0.78 2.86 -1.87
N THR A 102 -1.32 1.90 -1.12
CA THR A 102 -1.95 2.15 0.17
C THR A 102 -0.95 2.72 1.18
N LEU A 103 0.24 2.12 1.27
CA LEU A 103 1.31 2.59 2.15
C LEU A 103 1.71 4.03 1.84
N VAL A 104 1.95 4.34 0.56
CA VAL A 104 2.36 5.69 0.13
C VAL A 104 1.26 6.70 0.41
N ASN A 105 0.00 6.36 0.13
CA ASN A 105 -1.13 7.25 0.42
C ASN A 105 -1.22 7.56 1.91
N TRP A 106 -1.06 6.56 2.78
CA TRP A 106 -1.01 6.78 4.22
C TRP A 106 0.18 7.64 4.64
N LEU A 107 1.39 7.38 4.14
CA LEU A 107 2.58 8.19 4.43
C LEU A 107 2.39 9.67 4.02
N LEU A 108 1.65 9.95 2.94
CA LEU A 108 1.34 11.32 2.51
C LEU A 108 0.39 12.07 3.45
N THR A 109 -0.39 11.35 4.26
CA THR A 109 -1.20 11.95 5.32
C THR A 109 -0.38 12.34 6.55
N LEU A 110 0.85 11.81 6.68
CA LEU A 110 1.74 12.10 7.80
C LEU A 110 2.35 13.50 7.63
N LYS A 111 1.64 14.50 8.13
CA LYS A 111 2.09 15.88 8.22
C LYS A 111 2.00 16.27 9.68
N THR A 112 3.15 16.48 10.31
CA THR A 112 3.16 17.16 11.60
C THR A 112 2.60 18.55 11.35
N GLU A 113 1.46 18.89 11.95
CA GLU A 113 0.93 20.25 11.95
C GLU A 113 2.10 21.19 12.26
N SER A 114 2.47 22.02 11.28
CA SER A 114 3.39 23.12 11.49
C SER A 114 2.80 23.94 12.62
N LYS A 115 3.37 23.87 13.82
CA LYS A 115 3.14 24.91 14.82
C LYS A 115 3.66 26.21 14.19
N GLY A 116 2.74 26.98 13.60
CA GLY A 116 2.98 28.36 13.19
C GLY A 116 3.33 29.24 14.37
#